data_AF-A0A1M7KYQ1-F1
#
_entry.id   AF-A0A1M7KYQ1-F1
#
_cell.length_a   1.000
_cell.length_b   1.000
_cell.length_c   1.000
_cell.angle_alpha   90.00
_cell.angle_beta   90.00
_cell.angle_gamma   90.00
#
_symmetry.space_group_name_H-M   'P 1'
#
loop_
_entity.id
_entity.type
_entity.pdbx_description
1 polymer ?
#
loop_
_entity_poly.entity_id
_entity_poly.type
_entity_poly.pdbx_seq_one_letter_code
_entity_poly.pdbx_strand_id
1 'polypeptide(L)'
;MDIQELSEKVKQQSSFCMNLLREVEDTVIGQKAMVESILTGILADGHVLLEGLPGLAKTTAVKAFADAVSLDFKRIQFTPDLLPADLLGTTIYNAREAKFETRKGPLFTNLVLADEINRAPSKVQSALLEAMQERHITIGDETFKLDEPFLVLATQNPIEQEGTYPLPEAQVDRFLLKVKVSYPNKADEMKILDAVSGAGLRQPKAVATKEDILKARELVKQVYVDERVREYIVNLVLATRDPGSIKRSDLVGFVEVGASPRASIGLAQASKAHAFIQGRAYVTPEDVKAVAMEVLRHRVILSYEAEAEEVTAETVVQKILDSVEVP
;
A
#
# COMPACT_ATOMS: atom_id res chain seq x y z
N MET A 1 3.85 25.20 15.56
CA MET A 1 4.50 24.26 16.49
C MET A 1 5.98 24.37 16.23
N ASP A 2 6.79 24.52 17.27
CA ASP A 2 8.24 24.52 17.08
C ASP A 2 8.70 23.14 16.57
N ILE A 3 9.74 23.08 15.74
CA ILE A 3 10.29 21.80 15.23
C ILE A 3 10.74 20.92 16.39
N GLN A 4 11.20 21.53 17.49
CA GLN A 4 11.57 20.80 18.72
C GLN A 4 10.35 20.14 19.37
N GLU A 5 9.24 20.87 19.55
CA GLU A 5 7.99 20.31 20.09
C GLU A 5 7.40 19.21 19.20
N LEU A 6 7.48 19.38 17.87
CA LEU A 6 7.06 18.35 16.92
C LEU A 6 7.93 17.09 17.04
N SER A 7 9.24 17.26 17.18
CA SER A 7 10.19 16.15 17.31
C SER A 7 9.94 15.32 18.57
N GLU A 8 9.65 15.96 19.70
CA GLU A 8 9.28 15.26 20.93
C GLU A 8 7.97 14.50 20.78
N LYS A 9 6.93 15.14 20.21
CA LYS A 9 5.64 14.49 19.96
C LYS A 9 5.75 13.31 19.01
N VAL A 10 6.51 13.46 17.92
CA VAL A 10 6.75 12.36 16.96
C VAL A 10 7.48 11.22 17.64
N LYS A 11 8.54 11.48 18.41
CA LYS A 11 9.29 10.45 19.12
C LYS A 11 8.44 9.69 20.13
N GLN A 12 7.53 10.38 20.83
CA GLN A 12 6.60 9.74 21.76
C GLN A 12 5.54 8.91 21.04
N GLN A 13 4.97 9.43 19.95
CA GLN A 13 3.87 8.78 19.22
C GLN A 13 4.35 7.72 18.23
N SER A 14 5.61 7.73 17.79
CA SER A 14 6.16 6.69 16.92
C SER A 14 6.61 5.44 17.69
N SER A 15 6.64 5.47 19.02
CA SER A 15 7.15 4.35 19.82
C SER A 15 6.34 3.06 19.60
N PHE A 16 5.04 3.17 19.33
CA PHE A 16 4.22 1.99 19.02
C PHE A 16 4.59 1.37 17.67
N CYS A 17 5.12 2.14 16.71
CA CYS A 17 5.47 1.63 15.39
C CYS A 17 6.52 0.52 15.49
N MET A 18 7.57 0.72 16.28
CA MET A 18 8.59 -0.32 16.50
C MET A 18 8.02 -1.54 17.22
N ASN A 19 7.14 -1.33 18.21
CA ASN A 19 6.49 -2.44 18.92
C ASN A 19 5.56 -3.23 17.99
N LEU A 20 4.85 -2.56 17.10
CA LEU A 20 3.98 -3.15 16.09
C LEU A 20 4.77 -3.98 15.08
N LEU A 21 5.83 -3.41 14.50
CA LEU A 21 6.71 -4.14 13.58
C LEU A 21 7.24 -5.41 14.24
N ARG A 22 7.71 -5.31 15.49
CA ARG A 22 8.22 -6.46 16.23
C ARG A 22 7.15 -7.51 16.53
N GLU A 23 5.96 -7.11 16.99
CA GLU A 23 4.88 -8.05 17.31
C GLU A 23 4.40 -8.81 16.05
N VAL A 24 4.36 -8.14 14.90
CA VAL A 24 4.00 -8.78 13.64
C VAL A 24 5.14 -9.65 13.10
N GLU A 25 6.40 -9.24 13.22
CA GLU A 25 7.57 -10.07 12.88
C GLU A 25 7.64 -11.36 13.71
N ASP A 26 7.31 -11.28 15.00
CA ASP A 26 7.24 -12.45 15.89
C ASP A 26 6.09 -13.41 15.50
N THR A 27 5.08 -12.91 14.79
CA THR A 27 3.89 -13.66 14.37
C THR A 27 4.02 -14.20 12.93
N VAL A 28 4.68 -13.45 12.05
CA VAL A 28 4.83 -13.78 10.63
C VAL A 28 6.28 -13.63 10.18
N ILE A 29 6.85 -14.76 9.81
CA ILE A 29 8.27 -14.88 9.48
C ILE A 29 8.54 -14.37 8.06
N GLY A 30 9.63 -13.61 7.89
CA GLY A 30 10.14 -13.20 6.58
C GLY A 30 9.34 -12.10 5.88
N GLN A 31 8.43 -11.42 6.57
CA GLN A 31 7.51 -10.43 5.97
C GLN A 31 7.73 -8.98 6.43
N LYS A 32 8.88 -8.68 7.03
CA LYS A 32 9.21 -7.35 7.58
C LYS A 32 8.92 -6.19 6.63
N ALA A 33 9.50 -6.22 5.43
CA ALA A 33 9.36 -5.14 4.46
C ALA A 33 7.89 -4.90 4.05
N MET A 34 7.11 -5.97 3.89
CA MET A 34 5.69 -5.85 3.59
C MET A 34 4.92 -5.20 4.75
N VAL A 35 5.23 -5.56 6.00
CA VAL A 35 4.59 -4.96 7.18
C VAL A 35 4.96 -3.49 7.32
N GLU A 36 6.22 -3.12 7.07
CA GLU A 36 6.66 -1.72 7.02
C GLU A 36 5.93 -0.93 5.93
N SER A 37 5.69 -1.55 4.77
CA SER A 37 4.91 -0.96 3.67
C SER A 37 3.43 -0.77 4.05
N ILE A 38 2.83 -1.74 4.74
CA ILE A 38 1.45 -1.64 5.26
C ILE A 38 1.34 -0.50 6.26
N LEU A 39 2.30 -0.39 7.17
CA LEU A 39 2.37 0.69 8.16
C LEU A 39 2.56 2.05 7.47
N THR A 40 3.42 2.12 6.47
CA THR A 40 3.62 3.32 5.66
C THR A 40 2.32 3.71 4.94
N GLY A 41 1.64 2.75 4.31
CA GLY A 41 0.36 2.95 3.63
C GLY A 41 -0.73 3.50 4.56
N ILE A 42 -0.95 2.87 5.72
CA ILE A 42 -2.00 3.32 6.66
C ILE A 42 -1.71 4.72 7.23
N LEU A 43 -0.44 5.02 7.54
CA LEU A 43 -0.01 6.32 8.06
C LEU A 43 -0.02 7.43 7.01
N ALA A 44 0.24 7.09 5.75
CA ALA A 44 0.20 8.01 4.61
C ALA A 44 -1.21 8.16 4.01
N ASP A 45 -2.22 7.46 4.55
CA ASP A 45 -3.57 7.36 3.98
C ASP A 45 -3.62 6.79 2.55
N GLY A 46 -2.67 5.92 2.21
CA GLY A 46 -2.53 5.34 0.89
C GLY A 46 -2.84 3.85 0.87
N HIS A 47 -3.46 3.39 -0.22
CA HIS A 47 -3.70 1.97 -0.47
C HIS A 47 -2.45 1.27 -1.00
N VAL A 48 -2.35 -0.04 -0.81
CA VAL A 48 -1.15 -0.81 -1.14
C VAL A 48 -1.52 -1.98 -2.05
N LEU A 49 -0.76 -2.15 -3.11
CA LEU A 49 -0.87 -3.26 -4.06
C LEU A 49 0.23 -4.29 -3.76
N LEU A 50 -0.16 -5.50 -3.43
CA LEU A 50 0.73 -6.62 -3.11
C LEU A 50 0.83 -7.55 -4.31
N GLU A 51 1.97 -7.52 -4.99
CA GLU A 51 2.27 -8.47 -6.05
C GLU A 51 3.11 -9.62 -5.50
N GLY A 52 2.68 -10.85 -5.72
CA GLY A 52 3.46 -12.02 -5.30
C GLY A 52 2.68 -13.30 -5.46
N LEU A 53 3.40 -14.41 -5.39
CA LEU A 53 2.83 -15.74 -5.60
C LEU A 53 1.88 -16.16 -4.45
N PRO A 54 0.97 -17.10 -4.71
CA PRO A 54 0.15 -17.70 -3.67
C PRO A 54 1.03 -18.41 -2.62
N GLY A 55 0.52 -18.48 -1.39
CA GLY A 55 1.21 -19.19 -0.30
C GLY A 55 2.28 -18.39 0.46
N LEU A 56 2.55 -17.13 0.08
CA LEU A 56 3.54 -16.28 0.76
C LEU A 56 3.06 -15.63 2.07
N ALA A 57 2.12 -16.27 2.79
CA ALA A 57 1.57 -15.78 4.07
C ALA A 57 1.04 -14.33 4.08
N LYS A 58 0.74 -13.73 2.92
CA LYS A 58 0.22 -12.35 2.78
C LYS A 58 -1.01 -12.12 3.66
N THR A 59 -2.00 -13.00 3.56
CA THR A 59 -3.22 -12.95 4.36
C THR A 59 -2.95 -13.01 5.85
N THR A 60 -2.00 -13.85 6.27
CA THR A 60 -1.62 -14.00 7.69
C THR A 60 -0.96 -12.73 8.21
N ALA A 61 -0.04 -12.14 7.45
CA ALA A 61 0.62 -10.88 7.82
C ALA A 61 -0.36 -9.72 7.94
N VAL A 62 -1.26 -9.59 6.98
CA VAL A 62 -2.28 -8.52 6.97
C VAL A 62 -3.24 -8.67 8.14
N LYS A 63 -3.69 -9.90 8.42
CA LYS A 63 -4.54 -10.16 9.59
C LYS A 63 -3.79 -9.89 10.90
N ALA A 64 -2.53 -10.34 11.00
CA ALA A 64 -1.73 -10.11 12.19
C ALA A 64 -1.49 -8.61 12.45
N PHE A 65 -1.29 -7.83 11.40
CA PHE A 65 -1.23 -6.37 11.48
C PHE A 65 -2.55 -5.78 11.99
N ALA A 66 -3.69 -6.19 11.44
CA ALA A 66 -4.99 -5.69 11.89
C ALA A 66 -5.26 -6.01 13.37
N ASP A 67 -4.99 -7.25 13.79
CA ASP A 67 -5.15 -7.71 15.17
C ASP A 67 -4.21 -6.95 16.14
N ALA A 68 -2.97 -6.68 15.72
CA ALA A 68 -1.98 -5.95 16.52
C ALA A 68 -2.32 -4.46 16.74
N VAL A 69 -3.19 -3.89 15.89
CA VAL A 69 -3.62 -2.48 15.94
C VAL A 69 -5.11 -2.34 16.30
N SER A 70 -5.78 -3.45 16.64
CA SER A 70 -7.20 -3.50 16.95
C SER A 70 -8.11 -2.90 15.85
N LEU A 71 -7.82 -3.23 14.58
CA LEU A 71 -8.59 -2.78 13.43
C LEU A 71 -9.52 -3.87 12.92
N ASP A 72 -10.71 -3.47 12.46
CA ASP A 72 -11.62 -4.40 11.81
C ASP A 72 -11.06 -4.87 10.46
N PHE A 73 -10.99 -6.18 10.29
CA PHE A 73 -10.44 -6.83 9.10
C PHE A 73 -11.50 -7.58 8.29
N LYS A 74 -11.52 -7.37 6.98
CA LYS A 74 -12.25 -8.21 6.02
C LYS A 74 -11.35 -8.66 4.89
N ARG A 75 -11.37 -9.98 4.62
CA ARG A 75 -10.82 -10.55 3.40
C ARG A 75 -11.94 -10.73 2.39
N ILE A 76 -11.70 -10.27 1.17
CA ILE A 76 -12.60 -10.43 0.03
C ILE A 76 -11.82 -11.15 -1.05
N GLN A 77 -12.31 -12.31 -1.46
CA GLN A 77 -11.77 -13.04 -2.60
C GLN A 77 -12.43 -12.51 -3.87
N PHE A 78 -11.65 -12.00 -4.81
CA PHE A 78 -12.16 -11.55 -6.09
C PHE A 78 -12.31 -12.76 -7.01
N THR A 79 -13.51 -12.91 -7.56
CA THR A 79 -13.89 -14.01 -8.45
C THR A 79 -14.61 -13.48 -9.69
N PRO A 80 -14.66 -14.23 -10.80
CA PRO A 80 -15.29 -13.78 -12.04
C PRO A 80 -16.79 -13.48 -11.92
N ASP A 81 -17.46 -14.09 -10.95
CA ASP A 81 -18.90 -13.98 -10.67
C ASP A 81 -19.25 -12.88 -9.66
N LEU A 82 -18.25 -12.26 -9.02
CA LEU A 82 -18.47 -11.23 -8.01
C LEU A 82 -19.18 -10.02 -8.63
N LEU A 83 -20.15 -9.45 -7.94
CA LEU A 83 -20.86 -8.24 -8.37
C LEU A 83 -20.43 -7.02 -7.55
N PRO A 84 -20.55 -5.79 -8.09
CA PRO A 84 -20.29 -4.58 -7.31
C PRO A 84 -21.09 -4.49 -6.01
N ALA A 85 -22.36 -4.95 -6.03
CA ALA A 85 -23.22 -4.99 -4.85
C ALA A 85 -22.69 -5.91 -3.73
N ASP A 86 -21.91 -6.94 -4.07
CA ASP A 86 -21.30 -7.82 -3.06
C ASP A 86 -20.16 -7.14 -2.29
N LEU A 87 -19.57 -6.07 -2.87
CA LEU A 87 -18.55 -5.25 -2.23
C LEU A 87 -19.16 -4.05 -1.47
N LEU A 88 -20.02 -3.33 -2.17
CA LEU A 88 -20.61 -2.08 -1.69
C LEU A 88 -21.71 -2.36 -0.65
N GLY A 89 -22.50 -3.41 -0.85
CA GLY A 89 -23.73 -3.67 -0.12
C GLY A 89 -24.96 -3.50 -1.01
N THR A 90 -26.11 -3.88 -0.47
CA THR A 90 -27.36 -3.90 -1.22
C THR A 90 -28.54 -3.59 -0.30
N THR A 91 -29.64 -3.12 -0.89
CA THR A 91 -30.89 -2.90 -0.18
C THR A 91 -31.71 -4.19 -0.22
N ILE A 92 -32.07 -4.72 0.94
CA ILE A 92 -32.86 -5.93 1.10
C ILE A 92 -34.26 -5.59 1.62
N TYR A 93 -35.28 -6.30 1.14
CA TYR A 93 -36.63 -6.14 1.69
C TYR A 93 -36.80 -6.99 2.95
N ASN A 94 -36.97 -6.34 4.10
CA ASN A 94 -37.29 -7.00 5.36
C ASN A 94 -38.81 -7.26 5.41
N ALA A 95 -39.21 -8.50 5.14
CA ALA A 95 -40.60 -8.92 5.12
C ALA A 95 -41.30 -8.82 6.50
N ARG A 96 -40.56 -8.79 7.62
CA ARG A 96 -41.13 -8.64 8.96
C ARG A 96 -41.57 -7.21 9.23
N GLU A 97 -40.79 -6.24 8.76
CA GLU A 97 -41.06 -4.81 8.95
C GLU A 97 -41.78 -4.17 7.74
N ALA A 98 -41.92 -4.92 6.65
CA ALA A 98 -42.42 -4.44 5.35
C ALA A 98 -41.65 -3.20 4.85
N LYS A 99 -40.32 -3.18 5.08
CA LYS A 99 -39.44 -2.06 4.75
C LYS A 99 -38.19 -2.53 4.02
N PHE A 100 -37.63 -1.65 3.21
CA PHE A 100 -36.32 -1.82 2.61
C PHE A 100 -35.24 -1.41 3.62
N GLU A 101 -34.29 -2.29 3.88
CA GLU A 101 -33.15 -2.08 4.77
C GLU A 101 -31.84 -2.18 4.00
N THR A 102 -30.92 -1.25 4.26
CA THR A 102 -29.61 -1.26 3.63
C THR A 102 -28.66 -2.20 4.36
N ARG A 103 -28.18 -3.23 3.66
CA ARG A 103 -27.14 -4.13 4.15
C ARG A 103 -25.79 -3.69 3.63
N LYS A 104 -24.96 -3.17 4.53
CA LYS A 104 -23.57 -2.75 4.27
C LYS A 104 -22.71 -3.94 3.80
N GLY A 105 -21.94 -3.71 2.74
CA GLY A 105 -21.00 -4.70 2.20
C GLY A 105 -19.71 -4.83 3.02
N PRO A 106 -18.80 -5.73 2.61
CA PRO A 106 -17.53 -5.99 3.30
C PRO A 106 -16.54 -4.83 3.24
N LEU A 107 -16.75 -3.80 2.41
CA LEU A 107 -15.91 -2.59 2.39
C LEU A 107 -16.12 -1.68 3.61
N PHE A 108 -17.20 -1.86 4.37
CA PHE A 108 -17.41 -1.15 5.64
C PHE A 108 -16.59 -1.78 6.78
N THR A 109 -15.27 -1.61 6.71
CA THR A 109 -14.27 -2.09 7.69
C THR A 109 -13.08 -1.14 7.68
N ASN A 110 -12.11 -1.32 8.59
CA ASN A 110 -10.88 -0.51 8.56
C ASN A 110 -9.85 -1.03 7.56
N LEU A 111 -9.65 -2.35 7.53
CA LEU A 111 -8.66 -2.99 6.68
C LEU A 111 -9.32 -4.04 5.77
N VAL A 112 -9.19 -3.84 4.46
CA VAL A 112 -9.67 -4.77 3.44
C VAL A 112 -8.48 -5.44 2.77
N LEU A 113 -8.47 -6.77 2.75
CA LEU A 113 -7.62 -7.56 1.84
C LEU A 113 -8.46 -7.97 0.62
N ALA A 114 -8.24 -7.32 -0.51
CA ALA A 114 -8.84 -7.64 -1.80
C ALA A 114 -7.94 -8.63 -2.56
N ASP A 115 -8.17 -9.91 -2.34
CA ASP A 115 -7.31 -10.98 -2.86
C ASP A 115 -7.64 -11.26 -4.32
N GLU A 116 -6.61 -11.30 -5.17
CA GLU A 116 -6.68 -11.60 -6.61
C GLU A 116 -7.59 -10.63 -7.37
N ILE A 117 -7.39 -9.32 -7.16
CA ILE A 117 -8.20 -8.25 -7.77
C ILE A 117 -8.31 -8.38 -9.31
N ASN A 118 -7.29 -8.96 -9.94
CA ASN A 118 -7.25 -9.23 -11.37
C ASN A 118 -8.16 -10.41 -11.81
N ARG A 119 -8.88 -11.10 -10.93
CA ARG A 119 -9.84 -12.16 -11.31
C ARG A 119 -11.28 -11.66 -11.45
N ALA A 120 -11.61 -10.48 -10.92
CA ALA A 120 -12.96 -9.93 -11.05
C ALA A 120 -13.10 -9.04 -12.30
N PRO A 121 -14.33 -8.91 -12.84
CA PRO A 121 -14.60 -8.00 -13.95
C PRO A 121 -14.26 -6.54 -13.64
N SER A 122 -13.97 -5.76 -14.68
CA SER A 122 -13.58 -4.34 -14.57
C SER A 122 -14.58 -3.46 -13.80
N LYS A 123 -15.88 -3.79 -13.83
CA LYS A 123 -16.92 -3.09 -13.05
C LYS A 123 -16.73 -3.27 -11.53
N VAL A 124 -16.33 -4.45 -11.09
CA VAL A 124 -16.08 -4.78 -9.68
C VAL A 124 -14.81 -4.10 -9.20
N GLN A 125 -13.76 -4.13 -10.03
CA GLN A 125 -12.51 -3.40 -9.79
C GLN A 125 -12.79 -1.90 -9.65
N SER A 126 -13.60 -1.34 -10.56
CA SER A 126 -13.97 0.09 -10.53
C SER A 126 -14.72 0.46 -9.24
N ALA A 127 -15.66 -0.38 -8.78
CA ALA A 127 -16.39 -0.14 -7.54
C ALA A 127 -15.48 -0.10 -6.30
N LEU A 128 -14.47 -0.98 -6.23
CA LEU A 128 -13.46 -0.93 -5.16
C LEU A 128 -12.64 0.36 -5.24
N LEU A 129 -12.16 0.73 -6.44
CA LEU A 129 -11.31 1.89 -6.65
C LEU A 129 -12.05 3.22 -6.42
N GLU A 130 -13.35 3.26 -6.69
CA GLU A 130 -14.23 4.37 -6.36
C GLU A 130 -14.34 4.53 -4.84
N ALA A 131 -14.63 3.44 -4.11
CA ALA A 131 -14.66 3.47 -2.64
C ALA A 131 -13.32 3.91 -2.02
N MET A 132 -12.19 3.49 -2.62
CA MET A 132 -10.85 3.93 -2.24
C MET A 132 -10.66 5.44 -2.41
N GLN A 133 -11.12 6.01 -3.52
CA GLN A 133 -10.90 7.42 -3.85
C GLN A 133 -11.88 8.36 -3.13
N GLU A 134 -13.16 7.97 -3.06
CA GLU A 134 -14.25 8.80 -2.56
C GLU A 134 -14.43 8.69 -1.04
N ARG A 135 -13.94 7.61 -0.40
CA ARG A 135 -14.06 7.35 1.04
C ARG A 135 -15.51 7.30 1.55
N HIS A 136 -16.46 7.12 0.65
CA HIS A 136 -17.86 6.88 0.92
C HIS A 136 -18.43 5.92 -0.12
N ILE A 137 -19.53 5.26 0.21
CA ILE A 137 -20.23 4.33 -0.68
C ILE A 137 -21.71 4.72 -0.69
N THR A 138 -22.28 4.83 -1.88
CA THR A 138 -23.72 5.06 -2.06
C THR A 138 -24.42 3.74 -2.37
N ILE A 139 -25.46 3.41 -1.60
CA ILE A 139 -26.28 2.21 -1.78
C ILE A 139 -27.73 2.66 -1.95
N GLY A 140 -28.29 2.47 -3.15
CA GLY A 140 -29.58 3.08 -3.50
C GLY A 140 -29.45 4.60 -3.46
N ASP A 141 -30.28 5.25 -2.63
CA ASP A 141 -30.32 6.71 -2.50
C ASP A 141 -29.52 7.23 -1.28
N GLU A 142 -28.93 6.35 -0.47
CA GLU A 142 -28.23 6.70 0.76
C GLU A 142 -26.71 6.59 0.61
N THR A 143 -25.99 7.65 1.01
CA THR A 143 -24.53 7.69 1.03
C THR A 143 -23.99 7.46 2.42
N PHE A 144 -23.06 6.52 2.56
CA PHE A 144 -22.44 6.13 3.82
C PHE A 144 -20.93 6.39 3.78
N LYS A 145 -20.43 7.15 4.76
CA LYS A 145 -18.99 7.33 4.94
C LYS A 145 -18.33 6.02 5.39
N LEU A 146 -17.15 5.72 4.85
CA LEU A 146 -16.32 4.61 5.30
C LEU A 146 -15.66 4.94 6.64
N ASP A 147 -15.39 3.90 7.44
CA ASP A 147 -14.78 4.05 8.75
C ASP A 147 -13.28 4.34 8.62
N GLU A 148 -12.77 5.30 9.42
CA GLU A 148 -11.38 5.74 9.34
C GLU A 148 -10.55 5.09 10.46
N PRO A 149 -9.34 4.55 10.20
CA PRO A 149 -8.66 4.52 8.92
C PRO A 149 -9.29 3.48 7.97
N PHE A 150 -9.30 3.77 6.67
CA PHE A 150 -9.71 2.84 5.61
C PHE A 150 -8.52 2.50 4.71
N LEU A 151 -7.98 1.29 4.84
CA LEU A 151 -6.89 0.78 4.03
C LEU A 151 -7.36 -0.41 3.19
N VAL A 152 -6.97 -0.40 1.92
CA VAL A 152 -7.16 -1.52 0.99
C VAL A 152 -5.79 -2.06 0.61
N LEU A 153 -5.62 -3.35 0.84
CA LEU A 153 -4.50 -4.16 0.40
C LEU A 153 -5.02 -5.05 -0.73
N ALA A 154 -4.71 -4.71 -1.97
CA ALA A 154 -5.12 -5.52 -3.12
C ALA A 154 -3.99 -6.47 -3.50
N THR A 155 -4.27 -7.74 -3.79
CA THR A 155 -3.24 -8.68 -4.26
C THR A 155 -3.40 -8.95 -5.75
N GLN A 156 -2.27 -9.12 -6.44
CA GLN A 156 -2.21 -9.58 -7.82
C GLN A 156 -1.34 -10.82 -7.92
N ASN A 157 -1.82 -11.84 -8.63
CA ASN A 157 -1.04 -13.02 -8.96
C ASN A 157 -0.45 -12.85 -10.38
N PRO A 158 0.88 -12.77 -10.53
CA PRO A 158 1.51 -12.47 -11.82
C PRO A 158 1.50 -13.66 -12.81
N ILE A 159 1.24 -14.90 -12.37
CA ILE A 159 1.37 -16.10 -13.22
C ILE A 159 0.03 -16.54 -13.85
N GLU A 160 -1.11 -16.16 -13.27
CA GLU A 160 -2.42 -16.61 -13.76
C GLU A 160 -2.84 -15.88 -15.06
N GLN A 161 -2.76 -16.59 -16.19
CA GLN A 161 -3.12 -16.06 -17.51
C GLN A 161 -4.57 -16.37 -17.92
N GLU A 162 -5.23 -17.39 -17.33
CA GLU A 162 -6.61 -17.72 -17.67
C GLU A 162 -7.61 -16.98 -16.79
N GLY A 163 -8.55 -16.28 -17.44
CA GLY A 163 -9.67 -15.62 -16.74
C GLY A 163 -9.27 -14.40 -15.91
N THR A 164 -8.12 -13.78 -16.20
CA THR A 164 -7.67 -12.55 -15.54
C THR A 164 -7.96 -11.29 -16.36
N TYR A 165 -8.36 -10.25 -15.65
CA TYR A 165 -8.62 -8.89 -16.11
C TYR A 165 -7.52 -7.99 -15.50
N PRO A 166 -6.43 -7.69 -16.23
CA PRO A 166 -5.37 -6.85 -15.70
C PRO A 166 -5.93 -5.48 -15.33
N LEU A 167 -5.45 -4.91 -14.23
CA LEU A 167 -5.78 -3.54 -13.86
C LEU A 167 -5.13 -2.60 -14.89
N PRO A 168 -5.89 -1.73 -15.56
CA PRO A 168 -5.33 -0.66 -16.37
C PRO A 168 -4.36 0.20 -15.53
N GLU A 169 -3.36 0.78 -16.16
CA GLU A 169 -2.32 1.58 -15.48
C GLU A 169 -2.91 2.75 -14.69
N ALA A 170 -3.94 3.41 -15.24
CA ALA A 170 -4.67 4.47 -14.56
C ALA A 170 -5.36 4.01 -13.26
N GLN A 171 -5.69 2.71 -13.14
CA GLN A 171 -6.22 2.11 -11.92
C GLN A 171 -5.10 1.78 -10.94
N VAL A 172 -3.99 1.23 -11.43
CA VAL A 172 -2.80 0.91 -10.63
C VAL A 172 -2.19 2.18 -10.01
N ASP A 173 -2.20 3.32 -10.71
CA ASP A 173 -1.72 4.61 -10.22
C ASP A 173 -2.47 5.14 -8.97
N ARG A 174 -3.66 4.61 -8.68
CA ARG A 174 -4.43 4.94 -7.45
C ARG A 174 -3.85 4.30 -6.19
N PHE A 175 -3.02 3.27 -6.30
CA PHE A 175 -2.33 2.69 -5.15
C PHE A 175 -1.09 3.51 -4.83
N LEU A 176 -0.88 3.83 -3.56
CA LEU A 176 0.30 4.57 -3.11
C LEU A 176 1.57 3.75 -3.35
N LEU A 177 1.56 2.50 -2.90
CA LEU A 177 2.69 1.57 -2.95
C LEU A 177 2.34 0.32 -3.76
N LYS A 178 3.28 -0.18 -4.57
CA LYS A 178 3.31 -1.54 -5.09
C LYS A 178 4.47 -2.30 -4.45
N VAL A 179 4.14 -3.30 -3.65
CA VAL A 179 5.09 -4.14 -2.91
C VAL A 179 5.19 -5.49 -3.61
N LYS A 180 6.41 -5.88 -4.00
CA LYS A 180 6.70 -7.23 -4.50
C LYS A 180 7.11 -8.13 -3.33
N VAL A 181 6.30 -9.16 -3.07
CA VAL A 181 6.58 -10.17 -2.04
C VAL A 181 7.27 -11.36 -2.70
N SER A 182 8.52 -11.62 -2.31
CA SER A 182 9.31 -12.75 -2.78
C SER A 182 9.20 -13.95 -1.84
N TYR A 183 9.74 -15.10 -2.27
CA TYR A 183 9.91 -16.25 -1.37
C TYR A 183 10.78 -15.90 -0.16
N PRO A 184 10.49 -16.48 1.02
CA PRO A 184 11.35 -16.37 2.18
C PRO A 184 12.74 -16.93 1.89
N ASN A 185 13.76 -16.38 2.55
CA ASN A 185 15.10 -16.95 2.49
C ASN A 185 15.15 -18.29 3.27
N LYS A 186 16.23 -19.06 3.10
CA LYS A 186 16.43 -20.34 3.78
C LYS A 186 16.27 -20.26 5.31
N ALA A 187 16.76 -19.20 5.94
CA ALA A 187 16.66 -19.06 7.40
C ALA A 187 15.21 -18.86 7.85
N ASP A 188 14.44 -18.09 7.08
CA ASP A 188 13.02 -17.86 7.32
C ASP A 188 12.19 -19.11 7.01
N GLU A 189 12.51 -19.87 5.96
CA GLU A 189 11.87 -21.18 5.71
C GLU A 189 12.10 -22.18 6.85
N MET A 190 13.33 -22.26 7.37
CA MET A 190 13.61 -23.12 8.52
C MET A 190 12.77 -22.74 9.74
N LYS A 191 12.64 -21.44 10.05
CA LYS A 191 11.77 -20.98 11.14
C LYS A 191 10.30 -21.31 10.88
N ILE A 192 9.84 -21.23 9.62
CA ILE A 192 8.46 -21.60 9.26
C ILE A 192 8.23 -23.10 9.52
N LEU A 193 9.18 -23.95 9.12
CA LEU A 193 9.14 -25.39 9.40
C LEU A 193 9.11 -25.69 10.90
N ASP A 194 9.96 -25.03 11.68
CA ASP A 194 10.03 -25.18 13.13
C ASP A 194 8.73 -24.73 13.81
N ALA A 195 8.15 -23.61 13.36
CA ALA A 195 6.91 -23.06 13.91
C ALA A 195 5.70 -23.97 13.64
N VAL A 196 5.63 -24.58 12.45
CA VAL A 196 4.55 -25.52 12.09
C VAL A 196 4.73 -26.87 12.81
N SER A 197 5.98 -27.30 13.03
CA SER A 197 6.30 -28.59 13.69
C SER A 197 6.26 -28.52 15.22
N GLY A 198 6.34 -27.32 15.80
CA GLY A 198 6.38 -27.07 17.24
C GLY A 198 5.04 -26.63 17.85
N ALA A 199 5.08 -25.61 18.71
CA ALA A 199 3.92 -25.10 19.47
C ALA A 199 2.91 -24.26 18.66
N GLY A 200 3.11 -24.12 17.34
CA GLY A 200 2.32 -23.24 16.47
C GLY A 200 2.80 -21.78 16.48
N LEU A 201 2.28 -20.99 15.53
CA LEU A 201 2.53 -19.55 15.47
C LEU A 201 1.82 -18.83 16.63
N ARG A 202 2.52 -17.89 17.25
CA ARG A 202 1.98 -17.04 18.32
C ARG A 202 0.82 -16.19 17.78
N GLN A 203 -0.24 -16.03 18.56
CA GLN A 203 -1.28 -15.04 18.23
C GLN A 203 -0.78 -13.62 18.55
N PRO A 204 -0.98 -12.66 17.63
CA PRO A 204 -0.55 -11.28 17.82
C PRO A 204 -1.32 -10.65 18.98
N LYS A 205 -0.62 -9.90 19.82
CA LYS A 205 -1.24 -9.08 20.86
C LYS A 205 -1.51 -7.68 20.32
N ALA A 206 -2.63 -7.09 20.74
CA ALA A 206 -2.89 -5.68 20.47
C ALA A 206 -1.83 -4.81 21.18
N VAL A 207 -1.02 -4.10 20.39
CA VAL A 207 0.04 -3.19 20.85
C VAL A 207 -0.25 -1.73 20.52
N ALA A 208 -1.26 -1.49 19.68
CA ALA A 208 -1.76 -0.17 19.33
C ALA A 208 -3.28 -0.23 19.12
N THR A 209 -3.90 0.95 19.10
CA THR A 209 -5.33 1.11 18.86
C THR A 209 -5.59 1.88 17.58
N LYS A 210 -6.85 1.84 17.12
CA LYS A 210 -7.36 2.67 16.02
C LYS A 210 -7.08 4.15 16.25
N GLU A 211 -7.27 4.65 17.47
CA GLU A 211 -7.05 6.05 17.85
C GLU A 211 -5.57 6.44 17.76
N ASP A 212 -4.65 5.52 18.06
CA ASP A 212 -3.21 5.77 17.94
C ASP A 212 -2.81 5.98 16.47
N ILE A 213 -3.36 5.18 15.55
CA ILE A 213 -3.14 5.37 14.10
C ILE A 213 -3.68 6.72 13.63
N LEU A 214 -4.89 7.11 14.06
CA LEU A 214 -5.48 8.39 13.67
C LEU A 214 -4.65 9.57 14.17
N LYS A 215 -4.18 9.53 15.43
CA LYS A 215 -3.26 10.55 15.98
C LYS A 215 -1.94 10.58 15.23
N ALA A 216 -1.37 9.40 14.91
CA ALA A 216 -0.13 9.29 14.15
C ALA A 216 -0.27 9.90 12.75
N ARG A 217 -1.38 9.64 12.04
CA ARG A 217 -1.67 10.24 10.73
C ARG A 217 -1.69 11.77 10.78
N GLU A 218 -2.27 12.37 11.82
CA GLU A 218 -2.28 13.83 11.98
C GLU A 218 -0.88 14.40 12.22
N LEU A 219 0.00 13.67 12.90
CA LEU A 219 1.41 14.06 13.07
C LEU A 219 2.22 13.85 11.79
N VAL A 220 2.00 12.76 11.07
CA VAL A 220 2.64 12.48 9.77
C VAL A 220 2.39 13.62 8.79
N LYS A 221 1.17 14.17 8.75
CA LYS A 221 0.86 15.35 7.92
C LYS A 221 1.75 16.56 8.26
N GLN A 222 2.08 16.73 9.54
CA GLN A 222 2.88 17.84 10.07
C GLN A 222 4.39 17.64 9.93
N VAL A 223 4.87 16.42 9.63
CA VAL A 223 6.29 16.15 9.39
C VAL A 223 6.83 17.11 8.33
N TYR A 224 7.93 17.79 8.67
CA TYR A 224 8.55 18.81 7.84
C TYR A 224 9.23 18.18 6.62
N VAL A 225 9.07 18.81 5.46
CA VAL A 225 9.79 18.46 4.24
C VAL A 225 10.50 19.72 3.79
N ASP A 226 11.82 19.67 3.76
CA ASP A 226 12.62 20.80 3.30
C ASP A 226 12.40 21.06 1.80
N GLU A 227 12.58 22.31 1.38
CA GLU A 227 12.45 22.71 -0.04
C GLU A 227 13.35 21.88 -0.94
N ARG A 228 14.59 21.60 -0.54
CA ARG A 228 15.52 20.78 -1.33
C ARG A 228 15.04 19.34 -1.50
N VAL A 229 14.41 18.78 -0.48
CA VAL A 229 13.82 17.43 -0.54
C VAL A 229 12.60 17.43 -1.47
N ARG A 230 11.80 18.50 -1.48
CA ARG A 230 10.69 18.65 -2.44
C ARG A 230 11.21 18.72 -3.87
N GLU A 231 12.25 19.51 -4.11
CA GLU A 231 12.92 19.58 -5.42
C GLU A 231 13.46 18.21 -5.84
N TYR A 232 14.12 17.48 -4.93
CA TYR A 232 14.60 16.13 -5.18
C TYR A 232 13.47 15.17 -5.61
N ILE A 233 12.33 15.19 -4.90
CA ILE A 233 11.14 14.41 -5.26
C ILE A 233 10.62 14.76 -6.66
N VAL A 234 10.55 16.06 -6.98
CA VAL A 234 10.10 16.51 -8.30
C VAL A 234 11.09 16.07 -9.39
N ASN A 235 12.39 16.22 -9.15
CA ASN A 235 13.44 15.81 -10.09
C ASN A 235 13.41 14.31 -10.36
N LEU A 236 13.18 13.47 -9.34
CA LEU A 236 12.99 12.03 -9.54
C LEU A 236 11.80 11.74 -10.46
N VAL A 237 10.66 12.39 -10.26
CA VAL A 237 9.47 12.16 -11.09
C VAL A 237 9.68 12.69 -12.51
N LEU A 238 10.29 13.86 -12.68
CA LEU A 238 10.61 14.40 -14.00
C LEU A 238 11.61 13.51 -14.75
N ALA A 239 12.59 12.94 -14.05
CA ALA A 239 13.55 12.00 -14.63
C ALA A 239 12.89 10.72 -15.18
N THR A 240 11.73 10.31 -14.65
CA THR A 240 10.95 9.21 -15.26
C THR A 240 10.27 9.62 -16.57
N ARG A 241 10.03 10.91 -16.80
CA ARG A 241 9.37 11.42 -18.01
C ARG A 241 10.37 11.85 -19.08
N ASP A 242 11.51 12.34 -18.65
CA ASP A 242 12.63 12.73 -19.50
C ASP A 242 13.95 12.21 -18.90
N PRO A 243 14.30 10.93 -19.10
CA PRO A 243 15.57 10.38 -18.65
C PRO A 243 16.79 11.04 -19.31
N GLY A 244 16.62 11.70 -20.46
CA GLY A 244 17.69 12.43 -21.14
C GLY A 244 18.23 13.59 -20.30
N SER A 245 17.35 14.25 -19.54
CA SER A 245 17.71 15.37 -18.64
C SER A 245 18.76 15.00 -17.57
N ILE A 246 18.83 13.73 -17.17
CA ILE A 246 19.76 13.21 -16.15
C ILE A 246 20.95 12.46 -16.76
N LYS A 247 21.28 12.72 -18.03
CA LYS A 247 22.36 12.04 -18.78
C LYS A 247 22.17 10.52 -18.89
N ARG A 248 20.91 10.04 -18.83
CA ARG A 248 20.53 8.64 -19.00
C ARG A 248 19.83 8.43 -20.34
N SER A 249 20.55 8.75 -21.42
CA SER A 249 20.06 8.53 -22.77
C SER A 249 19.79 7.05 -23.06
N ASP A 250 20.44 6.13 -22.32
CA ASP A 250 20.18 4.68 -22.36
C ASP A 250 18.77 4.30 -21.90
N LEU A 251 18.05 5.19 -21.23
CA LEU A 251 16.70 4.94 -20.72
C LEU A 251 15.59 5.57 -21.56
N VAL A 252 15.93 6.48 -22.49
CA VAL A 252 14.93 7.25 -23.25
C VAL A 252 14.06 6.35 -24.13
N GLY A 253 14.64 5.31 -24.74
CA GLY A 253 13.89 4.32 -25.52
C GLY A 253 13.06 3.36 -24.66
N PHE A 254 13.38 3.22 -23.37
CA PHE A 254 12.79 2.23 -22.49
C PHE A 254 11.53 2.68 -21.76
N VAL A 255 11.31 3.99 -21.63
CA VAL A 255 10.12 4.52 -20.94
C VAL A 255 9.12 5.03 -21.96
N GLU A 256 7.97 4.38 -22.04
CA GLU A 256 6.86 4.83 -22.88
C GLU A 256 6.08 5.96 -22.21
N VAL A 257 5.79 5.79 -20.91
CA VAL A 257 5.10 6.81 -20.10
C VAL A 257 5.72 6.88 -18.71
N GLY A 258 6.18 8.07 -18.33
CA GLY A 258 6.73 8.35 -17.01
C GLY A 258 5.67 8.54 -15.93
N ALA A 259 6.11 8.63 -14.68
CA ALA A 259 5.24 8.66 -13.51
C ALA A 259 4.35 9.91 -13.45
N SER A 260 3.09 9.75 -13.03
CA SER A 260 2.10 10.83 -12.92
C SER A 260 2.41 11.81 -11.77
N PRO A 261 1.74 12.98 -11.65
CA PRO A 261 1.87 13.84 -10.48
C PRO A 261 1.48 13.16 -9.15
N ARG A 262 0.72 12.06 -9.19
CA ARG A 262 0.43 11.24 -8.01
C ARG A 262 1.71 10.63 -7.44
N ALA A 263 2.75 10.39 -8.25
CA ALA A 263 4.04 9.94 -7.78
C ALA A 263 4.72 10.99 -6.88
N SER A 264 4.68 12.28 -7.23
CA SER A 264 5.27 13.34 -6.41
C SER A 264 4.57 13.46 -5.06
N ILE A 265 3.23 13.40 -5.08
CA ILE A 265 2.41 13.40 -3.86
C ILE A 265 2.70 12.15 -3.02
N GLY A 266 2.73 10.98 -3.68
CA GLY A 266 2.95 9.70 -3.04
C GLY A 266 4.33 9.58 -2.41
N LEU A 267 5.38 10.02 -3.10
CA LEU A 267 6.74 10.09 -2.56
C LEU A 267 6.76 10.98 -1.32
N ALA A 268 6.18 12.18 -1.38
CA ALA A 268 6.15 13.08 -0.22
C ALA A 268 5.38 12.48 0.97
N GLN A 269 4.22 11.88 0.75
CA GLN A 269 3.40 11.27 1.80
C GLN A 269 4.06 10.03 2.41
N ALA A 270 4.56 9.12 1.58
CA ALA A 270 5.26 7.92 2.02
C ALA A 270 6.57 8.26 2.74
N SER A 271 7.32 9.27 2.28
CA SER A 271 8.56 9.70 2.95
C SER A 271 8.30 10.32 4.32
N LYS A 272 7.19 11.07 4.48
CA LYS A 272 6.76 11.58 5.79
C LYS A 272 6.39 10.45 6.74
N ALA A 273 5.65 9.45 6.26
CA ALA A 273 5.30 8.27 7.06
C ALA A 273 6.56 7.47 7.44
N HIS A 274 7.49 7.28 6.51
CA HIS A 274 8.77 6.63 6.79
C HIS A 274 9.58 7.40 7.84
N ALA A 275 9.76 8.70 7.69
CA ALA A 275 10.45 9.53 8.69
C ALA A 275 9.79 9.45 10.08
N PHE A 276 8.45 9.46 10.13
CA PHE A 276 7.70 9.29 11.36
C PHE A 276 7.94 7.92 12.02
N ILE A 277 7.94 6.83 11.24
CA ILE A 277 8.25 5.47 11.74
C ILE A 277 9.66 5.43 12.34
N GLN A 278 10.62 6.16 11.74
CA GLN A 278 11.98 6.32 12.26
C GLN A 278 12.07 7.29 13.46
N GLY A 279 10.95 7.84 13.92
CA GLY A 279 10.90 8.78 15.05
C GLY A 279 11.42 10.18 14.75
N ARG A 280 11.48 10.57 13.46
CA ARG A 280 11.93 11.90 13.01
C ARG A 280 10.75 12.76 12.57
N ALA A 281 10.81 14.04 12.94
CA ALA A 281 9.83 15.06 12.54
C ALA A 281 10.18 15.79 11.23
N TYR A 282 11.20 15.33 10.51
CA TYR A 282 11.62 15.86 9.22
C TYR A 282 12.04 14.74 8.28
N VAL A 283 11.80 14.94 6.99
CA VAL A 283 12.18 14.02 5.91
C VAL A 283 13.60 14.30 5.44
N THR A 284 14.39 13.24 5.22
CA THR A 284 15.69 13.29 4.54
C THR A 284 15.60 12.63 3.16
N PRO A 285 16.57 12.86 2.25
CA PRO A 285 16.57 12.19 0.95
C PRO A 285 16.58 10.66 1.01
N GLU A 286 17.14 10.08 2.07
CA GLU A 286 17.17 8.65 2.33
C GLU A 286 15.76 8.09 2.55
N ASP A 287 14.87 8.85 3.20
CA ASP A 287 13.46 8.46 3.33
C ASP A 287 12.79 8.37 1.96
N VAL A 288 13.09 9.34 1.08
CA VAL A 288 12.57 9.35 -0.29
C VAL A 288 13.08 8.13 -1.05
N LYS A 289 14.38 7.83 -0.97
CA LYS A 289 14.98 6.67 -1.62
C LYS A 289 14.40 5.35 -1.10
N ALA A 290 14.16 5.24 0.21
CA ALA A 290 13.63 4.03 0.84
C ALA A 290 12.24 3.66 0.28
N VAL A 291 11.37 4.65 0.06
CA VAL A 291 10.02 4.42 -0.46
C VAL A 291 9.90 4.51 -1.98
N ALA A 292 10.91 5.07 -2.66
CA ALA A 292 10.82 5.41 -4.08
C ALA A 292 10.54 4.21 -4.98
N MET A 293 11.15 3.07 -4.71
CA MET A 293 10.95 1.87 -5.53
C MET A 293 9.48 1.39 -5.47
N GLU A 294 8.87 1.40 -4.28
CA GLU A 294 7.47 0.99 -4.10
C GLU A 294 6.48 2.01 -4.65
N VAL A 295 6.84 3.30 -4.66
CA VAL A 295 5.99 4.35 -5.23
C VAL A 295 6.11 4.40 -6.76
N LEU A 296 7.27 4.18 -7.35
CA LEU A 296 7.51 4.45 -8.77
C LEU A 296 7.35 3.22 -9.68
N ARG A 297 7.63 2.00 -9.22
CA ARG A 297 7.69 0.80 -10.08
C ARG A 297 6.42 0.51 -10.88
N HIS A 298 5.26 0.93 -10.38
CA HIS A 298 3.95 0.74 -11.01
C HIS A 298 3.42 1.97 -11.73
N ARG A 299 4.24 3.03 -11.79
CA ARG A 299 3.94 4.30 -12.44
C ARG A 299 4.85 4.59 -13.63
N VAL A 300 5.87 3.77 -13.85
CA VAL A 300 6.74 3.82 -15.02
C VAL A 300 6.31 2.72 -15.97
N ILE A 301 5.80 3.12 -17.12
CA ILE A 301 5.32 2.22 -18.17
C ILE A 301 6.44 2.08 -19.17
N LEU A 302 6.81 0.82 -19.42
CA LEU A 302 7.91 0.48 -20.29
C LEU A 302 7.47 0.37 -21.73
N SER A 303 8.37 0.70 -22.64
CA SER A 303 8.15 0.48 -24.07
C SER A 303 8.31 -1.01 -24.44
N TYR A 304 7.80 -1.38 -25.61
CA TYR A 304 8.02 -2.71 -26.18
C TYR A 304 9.51 -3.05 -26.37
N GLU A 305 10.35 -2.04 -26.63
CA GLU A 305 11.81 -2.21 -26.73
C GLU A 305 12.42 -2.65 -25.39
N ALA A 306 12.00 -2.03 -24.29
CA ALA A 306 12.44 -2.43 -22.95
C ALA A 306 12.00 -3.85 -22.60
N GLU A 307 10.77 -4.24 -22.97
CA GLU A 307 10.29 -5.61 -22.77
C GLU A 307 11.11 -6.63 -23.57
N ALA A 308 11.46 -6.30 -24.82
CA ALA A 308 12.29 -7.15 -25.68
C ALA A 308 13.73 -7.33 -25.15
N GLU A 309 14.25 -6.32 -24.45
CA GLU A 309 15.56 -6.38 -23.77
C GLU A 309 15.49 -6.91 -22.32
N GLU A 310 14.33 -7.42 -21.89
CA GLU A 310 14.09 -7.92 -20.51
C GLU A 310 14.37 -6.86 -19.42
N VAL A 311 14.28 -5.58 -19.76
CA VAL A 311 14.43 -4.47 -18.82
C VAL A 311 13.15 -4.33 -18.00
N THR A 312 13.28 -4.23 -16.68
CA THR A 312 12.15 -4.08 -15.76
C THR A 312 11.98 -2.64 -15.28
N ALA A 313 10.76 -2.29 -14.87
CA ALA A 313 10.48 -0.96 -14.30
C ALA A 313 11.34 -0.71 -13.05
N GLU A 314 11.62 -1.74 -12.25
CA GLU A 314 12.57 -1.64 -11.13
C GLU A 314 13.98 -1.26 -11.59
N THR A 315 14.46 -1.82 -12.70
CA THR A 315 15.80 -1.51 -13.24
C THR A 315 15.87 -0.05 -13.67
N VAL A 316 14.84 0.45 -14.35
CA VAL A 316 14.74 1.87 -14.76
C VAL A 316 14.69 2.78 -13.53
N VAL A 317 13.83 2.47 -12.56
CA VAL A 317 13.70 3.26 -11.32
C VAL A 317 15.01 3.27 -10.53
N GLN A 318 15.68 2.13 -10.39
CA GLN A 318 16.98 2.05 -9.71
C GLN A 318 18.02 2.94 -10.41
N LYS A 319 18.12 2.82 -11.73
CA LYS A 319 19.02 3.64 -12.54
C LYS A 319 18.74 5.14 -12.38
N ILE A 320 17.48 5.56 -12.29
CA ILE A 320 17.10 6.95 -12.02
C ILE A 320 17.54 7.37 -10.61
N LEU A 321 17.26 6.56 -9.58
CA LEU A 321 17.64 6.84 -8.19
C LEU A 321 19.15 6.99 -7.99
N ASP A 322 19.94 6.25 -8.76
CA ASP A 322 21.41 6.29 -8.73
C ASP A 322 21.97 7.53 -9.46
N SER A 323 21.20 8.13 -10.37
CA SER A 323 21.67 9.22 -11.26
C SER A 323 21.22 10.61 -10.80
N VAL A 324 20.07 10.73 -10.14
CA VAL A 324 19.57 12.02 -9.64
C VAL A 324 20.34 12.41 -8.38
N GLU A 325 21.02 13.56 -8.42
CA GLU A 325 21.82 14.07 -7.32
C GLU A 325 20.97 14.32 -6.07
N VAL A 326 21.54 13.96 -4.92
CA VAL A 326 20.96 14.21 -3.60
C VAL A 326 21.39 15.61 -3.13
N PRO A 327 20.47 16.44 -2.61
CA PRO A 327 20.75 17.84 -2.27
C PRO A 327 21.53 18.08 -0.98
#